data_AF-A0A4Q4CK80-F1
#
_entry.id   AF-A0A4Q4CK80-F1
#
_cell.length_a   1.000
_cell.length_b   1.000
_cell.length_c   1.000
_cell.angle_alpha   90.00
_cell.angle_beta   90.00
_cell.angle_gamma   90.00
#
_symmetry.space_group_name_H-M   'P 1'
#
loop_
_entity.id
_entity.type
_entity.pdbx_description
1 polymer ?
#
loop_
_entity_poly.entity_id
_entity_poly.type
_entity_poly.pdbx_seq_one_letter_code
_entity_poly.pdbx_strand_id
1 'polypeptide(L)'
;ANRGINTLTIQNIARSSADQRAGRAGRTAAGECWRLWSENDHGRRPAAEVPEILRLDLAEVVLTLHAAGVRDLAGFRWFEAPDPKSLDRANVLLEQLGALRPENSAAGSGSNSSSVSASGGQSLILTGEGRRLTRYPLHPRQARLMEASAEYGCIPAMALITALQQGRPLFVKGAGEPWRKFSTPDDDSDFLPLLRGWQAAAERNFHPDACGQMSLNGRAASEAGRLAAQLTGIAGARRDTPLEIPDAESLAKCLLSGYSDQVARRTSAGSGACDVVGGRRGAASKESVVRGSMLLVAAEIAEVQGRDLNVNLNLLTEITEDWLGDLFPEDFHLERAPFFDAQQRRVSQRERVRFRDLILRDRQSGEAEPHAAAAILADEVLRSNLTLNEWNDATRQWLARLDFLRRAMPDLEVPEFTPEDHRLVLESLFDGCRTYK
;
A
#
# COMPACT_ATOMS: atom_id res chain seq x y z
N ALA A 1 -3.94 -8.64 -15.02
CA ALA A 1 -2.80 -7.79 -14.62
C ALA A 1 -2.38 -8.11 -13.17
N ASN A 2 -1.23 -8.75 -12.95
CA ASN A 2 -0.84 -9.32 -11.64
C ASN A 2 -0.51 -8.28 -10.53
N ARG A 3 -0.60 -6.96 -10.77
CA ARG A 3 0.18 -5.97 -10.01
C ARG A 3 -0.57 -4.90 -9.19
N GLY A 4 -1.90 -4.89 -9.20
CA GLY A 4 -2.75 -4.12 -8.25
C GLY A 4 -2.73 -2.60 -8.46
N ILE A 5 -2.09 -2.14 -9.54
CA ILE A 5 -1.90 -0.74 -9.90
C ILE A 5 -2.22 -0.59 -11.38
N ASN A 6 -2.98 0.44 -11.74
CA ASN A 6 -3.28 0.77 -13.13
C ASN A 6 -2.05 1.45 -13.76
N THR A 7 -1.56 0.89 -14.87
CA THR A 7 -0.36 1.39 -15.55
C THR A 7 -0.66 1.69 -17.01
N LEU A 8 -0.17 2.83 -17.50
CA LEU A 8 -0.28 3.22 -18.90
C LEU A 8 0.92 2.66 -19.69
N THR A 9 0.65 1.73 -20.61
CA THR A 9 1.66 1.13 -21.49
C THR A 9 1.30 1.30 -22.95
N ILE A 10 2.28 1.66 -23.78
CA ILE A 10 2.11 1.65 -25.24
C ILE A 10 2.10 0.21 -25.70
N GLN A 11 1.04 -0.18 -26.42
CA GLN A 11 0.91 -1.51 -27.01
C GLN A 11 0.37 -1.42 -28.43
N ASN A 12 0.63 -2.48 -29.19
CA ASN A 12 0.08 -2.66 -30.52
C ASN A 12 -1.44 -2.84 -30.45
N ILE A 13 -2.18 -2.09 -31.28
CA ILE A 13 -3.64 -2.26 -31.40
C ILE A 13 -4.00 -3.63 -32.00
N ALA A 14 -5.17 -4.14 -31.63
CA ALA A 14 -5.76 -5.34 -32.22
C ALA A 14 -6.20 -5.12 -33.67
N ARG A 15 -6.40 -6.22 -34.41
CA ARG A 15 -6.87 -6.19 -35.81
C ARG A 15 -8.25 -5.55 -35.92
N SER A 16 -9.21 -5.94 -35.08
CA SER A 16 -10.55 -5.32 -35.02
C SER A 16 -10.49 -3.79 -34.79
N SER A 17 -9.62 -3.30 -33.90
CA SER A 17 -9.40 -1.87 -33.70
C SER A 17 -8.79 -1.20 -34.93
N ALA A 18 -7.86 -1.86 -35.62
CA ALA A 18 -7.30 -1.38 -36.88
C ALA A 18 -8.34 -1.30 -38.01
N ASP A 19 -9.22 -2.30 -38.10
CA ASP A 19 -10.31 -2.36 -39.08
C ASP A 19 -11.36 -1.29 -38.80
N GLN A 20 -11.71 -1.07 -37.51
CA GLN A 20 -12.59 0.03 -37.11
C GLN A 20 -11.99 1.40 -37.50
N ARG A 21 -10.67 1.59 -37.31
CA ARG A 21 -9.97 2.82 -37.72
C ARG A 21 -9.97 2.99 -39.25
N ALA A 22 -9.74 1.92 -40.01
CA ALA A 22 -9.83 1.95 -41.46
C ALA A 22 -11.24 2.34 -41.94
N GLY A 23 -12.29 1.79 -41.32
CA GLY A 23 -13.68 2.14 -41.62
C GLY A 23 -14.02 3.62 -41.36
N ARG A 24 -13.28 4.32 -40.49
CA ARG A 24 -13.48 5.77 -40.28
C ARG A 24 -13.10 6.61 -41.50
N ALA A 25 -12.20 6.13 -42.35
CA ALA A 25 -11.83 6.81 -43.59
C ALA A 25 -12.93 6.71 -44.66
N GLY A 26 -13.76 5.66 -44.62
CA GLY A 26 -14.78 5.35 -45.62
C GLY A 26 -16.21 5.73 -45.24
N ARG A 27 -16.44 6.73 -44.37
CA ARG A 27 -17.76 6.98 -43.76
C ARG A 27 -18.82 7.48 -44.74
N THR A 28 -18.46 8.38 -45.64
CA THR A 28 -19.39 9.06 -46.57
C THR A 28 -19.02 8.87 -48.03
N ALA A 29 -17.77 8.47 -48.30
CA ALA A 29 -17.24 8.19 -49.62
C ALA A 29 -16.11 7.16 -49.49
N ALA A 30 -15.60 6.64 -50.61
CA ALA A 30 -14.41 5.81 -50.61
C ALA A 30 -13.23 6.58 -49.97
N GLY A 31 -12.54 5.93 -49.04
CA GLY A 31 -11.39 6.50 -48.35
C GLY A 31 -10.25 5.49 -48.25
N GLU A 32 -9.04 6.00 -48.11
CA GLU A 32 -7.82 5.21 -48.01
C GLU A 32 -7.30 5.20 -46.56
N CYS A 33 -6.83 4.05 -46.10
CA CYS A 33 -6.21 3.92 -44.78
C CYS A 33 -4.81 3.31 -44.93
N TRP A 34 -3.79 4.13 -44.63
CA TRP A 34 -2.40 3.70 -44.64
C TRP A 34 -2.01 3.22 -43.24
N ARG A 35 -1.62 1.95 -43.13
CA ARG A 35 -1.17 1.34 -41.87
C ARG A 35 0.35 1.49 -41.76
N LEU A 36 0.84 2.02 -40.64
CA LEU A 36 2.28 2.27 -40.41
C LEU A 36 3.06 1.02 -39.95
N TRP A 37 2.62 -0.16 -40.37
CA TRP A 37 3.23 -1.44 -40.06
C TRP A 37 3.03 -2.41 -41.23
N SER A 38 3.85 -3.46 -41.31
CA SER A 38 3.80 -4.43 -42.41
C SER A 38 2.59 -5.36 -42.32
N GLU A 39 2.23 -5.99 -43.45
CA GLU A 39 1.16 -6.99 -43.47
C GLU A 39 1.47 -8.20 -42.57
N ASN A 40 2.73 -8.65 -42.52
CA ASN A 40 3.16 -9.71 -41.61
C ASN A 40 2.98 -9.31 -40.14
N ASP A 41 3.32 -8.07 -39.76
CA ASP A 41 3.04 -7.57 -38.40
C ASP A 41 1.53 -7.51 -38.14
N HIS A 42 0.74 -7.10 -39.14
CA HIS A 42 -0.72 -7.09 -39.02
C HIS A 42 -1.29 -8.49 -38.74
N GLY A 43 -0.80 -9.52 -39.43
CA GLY A 43 -1.22 -10.91 -39.22
C GLY A 43 -0.88 -11.47 -37.84
N ARG A 44 0.16 -10.94 -37.17
CA ARG A 44 0.58 -11.35 -35.82
C ARG A 44 -0.16 -10.62 -34.68
N ARG A 45 -0.93 -9.58 -34.98
CA ARG A 45 -1.69 -8.81 -33.98
C ARG A 45 -2.89 -9.62 -33.46
N PRO A 46 -3.29 -9.42 -32.19
CA PRO A 46 -4.47 -10.08 -31.64
C PRO A 46 -5.72 -9.71 -32.43
N ALA A 47 -6.67 -10.64 -32.52
CA ALA A 47 -7.92 -10.41 -33.26
C ALA A 47 -8.77 -9.31 -32.61
N ALA A 48 -8.91 -9.36 -31.29
CA ALA A 48 -9.66 -8.41 -30.47
C ALA A 48 -8.81 -7.87 -29.32
N GLU A 49 -9.21 -6.72 -28.78
CA GLU A 49 -8.60 -6.19 -27.56
C GLU A 49 -8.97 -7.05 -26.35
N VAL A 50 -8.07 -7.08 -25.37
CA VAL A 50 -8.33 -7.78 -24.11
C VAL A 50 -9.42 -7.01 -23.34
N PRO A 51 -10.48 -7.69 -22.90
CA PRO A 51 -11.58 -7.10 -22.14
C PRO A 51 -11.15 -6.29 -20.92
N GLU A 52 -11.87 -5.21 -20.64
CA GLU A 52 -11.57 -4.31 -19.52
C GLU A 52 -11.58 -4.99 -18.16
N ILE A 53 -12.52 -5.89 -17.95
CA ILE A 53 -12.67 -6.67 -16.72
C ILE A 53 -11.44 -7.54 -16.38
N LEU A 54 -10.60 -7.88 -17.37
CA LEU A 54 -9.39 -8.67 -17.18
C LEU A 54 -8.15 -7.81 -16.88
N ARG A 55 -8.23 -6.49 -17.12
CA ARG A 55 -7.07 -5.59 -17.07
C ARG A 55 -7.18 -4.46 -16.06
N LEU A 56 -8.39 -4.04 -15.68
CA LEU A 56 -8.62 -2.92 -14.76
C LEU A 56 -8.82 -3.39 -13.32
N ASP A 57 -8.72 -2.42 -12.40
CA ASP A 57 -9.17 -2.57 -11.02
C ASP A 57 -10.68 -2.86 -10.96
N LEU A 58 -11.08 -3.75 -10.06
CA LEU A 58 -12.44 -4.24 -9.90
C LEU A 58 -13.10 -3.76 -8.60
N ALA A 59 -12.42 -2.96 -7.77
CA ALA A 59 -12.95 -2.53 -6.46
C ALA A 59 -14.34 -1.87 -6.55
N GLU A 60 -14.56 -0.99 -7.53
CA GLU A 60 -15.86 -0.33 -7.74
C GLU A 60 -16.96 -1.33 -8.14
N VAL A 61 -16.65 -2.23 -9.07
CA VAL A 61 -17.60 -3.26 -9.56
C VAL A 61 -17.95 -4.22 -8.43
N VAL A 62 -16.96 -4.68 -7.67
CA VAL A 62 -17.15 -5.59 -6.54
C VAL A 62 -18.00 -4.94 -5.44
N LEU A 63 -17.72 -3.68 -5.08
CA LEU A 63 -18.54 -2.94 -4.12
C LEU A 63 -19.99 -2.83 -4.60
N THR A 64 -20.20 -2.51 -5.88
CA THR A 64 -21.53 -2.39 -6.50
C THR A 64 -22.28 -3.72 -6.47
N LEU A 65 -21.62 -4.84 -6.77
CA LEU A 65 -22.21 -6.18 -6.72
C LEU A 65 -22.62 -6.57 -5.30
N HIS A 66 -21.77 -6.31 -4.31
CA HIS A 66 -22.12 -6.53 -2.90
C HIS A 66 -23.28 -5.64 -2.45
N ALA A 67 -23.34 -4.39 -2.92
CA ALA A 67 -24.47 -3.49 -2.69
C ALA A 67 -25.78 -4.00 -3.30
N ALA A 68 -25.70 -4.66 -4.45
CA ALA A 68 -26.82 -5.34 -5.08
C ALA A 68 -27.19 -6.69 -4.43
N GLY A 69 -26.45 -7.12 -3.40
CA GLY A 69 -26.73 -8.36 -2.66
C GLY A 69 -26.05 -9.60 -3.23
N VAL A 70 -25.15 -9.46 -4.20
CA VAL A 70 -24.33 -10.58 -4.70
C VAL A 70 -23.27 -10.90 -3.66
N ARG A 71 -23.29 -12.14 -3.13
CA ARG A 71 -22.31 -12.61 -2.14
C ARG A 71 -21.22 -13.49 -2.75
N ASP A 72 -21.61 -14.33 -3.73
CA ASP A 72 -20.69 -15.20 -4.44
C ASP A 72 -20.29 -14.56 -5.78
N LEU A 73 -19.10 -13.95 -5.80
CA LEU A 73 -18.53 -13.36 -7.02
C LEU A 73 -17.98 -14.42 -7.98
N ALA A 74 -17.60 -15.61 -7.48
CA ALA A 74 -17.05 -16.68 -8.30
C ALA A 74 -18.18 -17.39 -9.07
N GLY A 75 -19.34 -17.59 -8.45
CA GLY A 75 -20.55 -18.10 -9.08
C GLY A 75 -21.37 -17.06 -9.85
N PHE A 76 -20.95 -15.79 -9.87
CA PHE A 76 -21.64 -14.76 -10.63
C PHE A 76 -21.54 -15.01 -12.14
N ARG A 77 -22.62 -14.76 -12.88
CA ARG A 77 -22.71 -15.01 -14.33
C ARG A 77 -22.04 -13.90 -15.14
N TRP A 78 -20.71 -13.85 -15.09
CA TRP A 78 -19.89 -12.95 -15.91
C TRP A 78 -20.01 -13.29 -17.40
N PHE A 79 -20.01 -12.27 -18.26
CA PHE A 79 -19.83 -12.48 -19.71
C PHE A 79 -18.42 -12.99 -20.00
N GLU A 80 -17.42 -12.32 -19.44
CA GLU A 80 -16.03 -12.77 -19.35
C GLU A 80 -15.61 -12.69 -17.90
N ALA A 81 -15.28 -13.83 -17.29
CA ALA A 81 -14.97 -13.88 -15.87
C ALA A 81 -13.61 -13.21 -15.57
N PRO A 82 -13.52 -12.35 -14.53
CA PRO A 82 -12.26 -11.79 -14.08
C PRO A 82 -11.32 -12.87 -13.55
N ASP A 83 -10.02 -12.56 -13.57
CA ASP A 83 -8.99 -13.36 -12.89
C ASP A 83 -9.30 -13.41 -11.37
N PRO A 84 -9.35 -14.60 -10.74
CA PRO A 84 -9.63 -14.71 -9.30
C PRO A 84 -8.74 -13.83 -8.42
N LYS A 85 -7.46 -13.67 -8.79
CA LYS A 85 -6.54 -12.79 -8.06
C LYS A 85 -6.95 -11.31 -8.12
N SER A 86 -7.61 -10.88 -9.19
CA SER A 86 -8.14 -9.52 -9.28
C SER A 86 -9.35 -9.32 -8.36
N LEU A 87 -10.22 -10.33 -8.23
CA LEU A 87 -11.31 -10.32 -7.27
C LEU A 87 -10.77 -10.30 -5.83
N ASP A 88 -9.78 -11.13 -5.51
CA ASP A 88 -9.17 -11.19 -4.18
C ASP A 88 -8.57 -9.83 -3.78
N ARG A 89 -7.86 -9.15 -4.69
CA ARG A 89 -7.32 -7.81 -4.42
C ARG A 89 -8.40 -6.76 -4.19
N ALA A 90 -9.48 -6.82 -4.96
CA ALA A 90 -10.62 -5.92 -4.77
C ALA A 90 -11.28 -6.16 -3.40
N ASN A 91 -11.45 -7.41 -2.99
CA ASN A 91 -11.96 -7.77 -1.67
C ASN A 91 -11.05 -7.26 -0.55
N VAL A 92 -9.75 -7.55 -0.62
CA VAL A 92 -8.75 -7.08 0.36
C VAL A 92 -8.77 -5.55 0.49
N LEU A 93 -8.83 -4.82 -0.63
CA LEU A 93 -8.94 -3.37 -0.60
C LEU A 93 -10.24 -2.92 0.09
N LEU A 94 -11.37 -3.52 -0.26
CA LEU A 94 -12.66 -3.14 0.32
C LEU A 94 -12.75 -3.50 1.81
N GLU A 95 -12.11 -4.57 2.26
CA GLU A 95 -11.95 -4.87 3.68
C GLU A 95 -11.09 -3.82 4.39
N GLN A 96 -9.95 -3.43 3.80
CA GLN A 96 -9.08 -2.37 4.34
C GLN A 96 -9.77 -1.00 4.41
N LEU A 97 -10.69 -0.71 3.50
CA LEU A 97 -11.53 0.50 3.52
C LEU A 97 -12.71 0.37 4.50
N GLY A 98 -12.87 -0.78 5.15
CA GLY A 98 -14.00 -1.08 6.04
C GLY A 98 -15.33 -1.29 5.32
N ALA A 99 -15.34 -1.39 3.99
CA ALA A 99 -16.53 -1.54 3.17
C ALA A 99 -17.09 -2.98 3.18
N LEU A 100 -16.20 -3.97 3.32
CA LEU A 100 -16.53 -5.38 3.49
C LEU A 100 -15.99 -5.90 4.82
N ARG A 101 -16.60 -6.97 5.33
CA ARG A 101 -16.07 -7.72 6.47
C ARG A 101 -16.41 -9.20 6.35
N PRO A 102 -15.64 -10.10 6.98
CA PRO A 102 -16.00 -11.51 7.07
C PRO A 102 -17.33 -11.72 7.83
N GLU A 103 -18.19 -12.60 7.33
CA GLU A 103 -19.49 -12.93 7.96
C GLU A 103 -19.31 -13.49 9.38
N ASN A 104 -18.24 -14.26 9.62
CA ASN A 104 -17.94 -14.85 10.94
C ASN A 104 -17.58 -13.81 12.01
N SER A 105 -17.17 -12.61 11.61
CA SER A 105 -16.91 -11.49 12.53
C SER A 105 -18.19 -10.74 12.94
N ALA A 106 -19.37 -11.14 12.43
CA ALA A 106 -20.65 -10.53 12.78
C ALA A 106 -21.31 -11.11 14.04
N ALA A 107 -20.84 -12.26 14.52
CA ALA A 107 -21.39 -12.96 15.68
C ALA A 107 -20.39 -12.93 16.85
N GLY A 108 -20.44 -11.89 17.68
CA GLY A 108 -19.83 -11.87 19.01
C GLY A 108 -18.52 -11.10 19.16
N SER A 109 -18.50 -10.21 20.14
CA SER A 109 -17.32 -9.59 20.75
C SER A 109 -16.41 -10.68 21.36
N GLY A 110 -15.10 -10.58 21.13
CA GLY A 110 -14.09 -11.37 21.87
C GLY A 110 -13.04 -12.08 21.01
N SER A 111 -11.87 -11.44 20.89
CA SER A 111 -10.52 -12.00 20.70
C SER A 111 -10.33 -13.25 19.80
N ASN A 112 -9.58 -13.09 18.70
CA ASN A 112 -8.16 -13.51 18.61
C ASN A 112 -7.68 -13.67 17.16
N SER A 113 -6.54 -13.03 16.89
CA SER A 113 -5.46 -13.47 16.00
C SER A 113 -5.81 -13.83 14.55
N SER A 114 -5.42 -12.91 13.66
CA SER A 114 -4.55 -13.21 12.51
C SER A 114 -4.32 -14.70 12.20
N SER A 115 -5.08 -15.18 11.22
CA SER A 115 -4.49 -16.03 10.19
C SER A 115 -4.99 -15.52 8.85
N VAL A 116 -4.07 -15.00 8.04
CA VAL A 116 -4.27 -14.85 6.60
C VAL A 116 -4.33 -16.28 6.04
N SER A 117 -5.48 -16.92 6.19
CA SER A 117 -5.79 -18.16 5.50
C SER A 117 -6.19 -17.79 4.08
N ALA A 118 -5.18 -17.71 3.22
CA ALA A 118 -5.36 -17.78 1.78
C ALA A 118 -6.08 -19.10 1.43
N SER A 119 -7.03 -19.05 0.51
CA SER A 119 -7.68 -20.21 -0.15
C SER A 119 -8.84 -20.93 0.56
N GLY A 120 -9.77 -20.19 1.18
CA GLY A 120 -11.12 -20.69 1.44
C GLY A 120 -12.13 -19.56 1.25
N GLY A 121 -13.16 -19.75 0.42
CA GLY A 121 -14.15 -18.72 0.08
C GLY A 121 -14.89 -18.19 1.30
N GLN A 122 -14.30 -17.20 1.98
CA GLN A 122 -14.94 -16.50 3.09
C GLN A 122 -16.08 -15.66 2.52
N SER A 123 -17.28 -15.82 3.07
CA SER A 123 -18.40 -14.96 2.70
C SER A 123 -18.15 -13.57 3.28
N LEU A 124 -18.00 -12.59 2.40
CA LEU A 124 -17.87 -11.18 2.76
C LEU A 124 -19.24 -10.51 2.73
N ILE A 125 -19.51 -9.69 3.74
CA ILE A 125 -20.74 -8.93 3.87
C ILE A 125 -20.47 -7.43 3.81
N LEU A 126 -21.36 -6.71 3.12
CA LEU A 126 -21.31 -5.26 3.02
C LEU A 126 -21.60 -4.61 4.38
N THR A 127 -20.71 -3.73 4.82
CA THR A 127 -20.84 -3.00 6.08
C THR A 127 -21.72 -1.75 5.93
N GLY A 128 -22.00 -1.08 7.05
CA GLY A 128 -22.65 0.24 7.03
C GLY A 128 -21.79 1.30 6.32
N GLU A 129 -20.46 1.23 6.49
CA GLU A 129 -19.49 2.07 5.77
C GLU A 129 -19.57 1.79 4.26
N GLY A 130 -19.54 0.51 3.85
CA GLY A 130 -19.61 0.13 2.44
C GLY A 130 -20.88 0.65 1.74
N ARG A 131 -22.02 0.65 2.43
CA ARG A 131 -23.27 1.26 1.93
C ARG A 131 -23.22 2.78 1.80
N ARG A 132 -22.39 3.46 2.58
CA ARG A 132 -22.19 4.91 2.42
C ARG A 132 -21.28 5.20 1.23
N LEU A 133 -20.23 4.41 1.04
CA LEU A 133 -19.31 4.56 -0.10
C LEU A 133 -20.04 4.46 -1.45
N THR A 134 -21.05 3.60 -1.58
CA THR A 134 -21.83 3.44 -2.82
C THR A 134 -22.63 4.67 -3.25
N ARG A 135 -22.76 5.68 -2.38
CA ARG A 135 -23.46 6.94 -2.71
C ARG A 135 -22.65 7.83 -3.63
N TYR A 136 -21.33 7.67 -3.64
CA TYR A 136 -20.44 8.47 -4.46
C TYR A 136 -20.19 7.78 -5.82
N PRO A 137 -20.27 8.50 -6.94
CA PRO A 137 -19.89 8.00 -8.25
C PRO A 137 -18.36 8.02 -8.41
N LEU A 138 -17.64 7.41 -7.47
CA LEU A 138 -16.18 7.46 -7.36
C LEU A 138 -15.61 6.07 -7.07
N HIS A 139 -14.30 5.93 -7.32
CA HIS A 139 -13.56 4.77 -6.84
C HIS A 139 -13.69 4.63 -5.30
N PRO A 140 -13.81 3.40 -4.74
CA PRO A 140 -14.03 3.20 -3.30
C PRO A 140 -13.04 3.93 -2.39
N ARG A 141 -11.77 4.05 -2.81
CA ARG A 141 -10.75 4.86 -2.10
C ARG A 141 -11.17 6.31 -1.95
N GLN A 142 -11.56 6.95 -3.05
CA GLN A 142 -11.98 8.35 -3.07
C GLN A 142 -13.33 8.55 -2.37
N ALA A 143 -14.25 7.59 -2.49
CA ALA A 143 -15.48 7.60 -1.70
C ALA A 143 -15.17 7.59 -0.19
N ARG A 144 -14.18 6.81 0.25
CA ARG A 144 -13.74 6.76 1.65
C ARG A 144 -13.14 8.07 2.13
N LEU A 145 -12.34 8.74 1.28
CA LEU A 145 -11.87 10.11 1.53
C LEU A 145 -13.03 11.08 1.76
N MET A 146 -14.05 11.03 0.89
CA MET A 146 -15.20 11.93 0.96
C MET A 146 -15.99 11.70 2.25
N GLU A 147 -16.20 10.45 2.66
CA GLU A 147 -16.82 10.15 3.96
C GLU A 147 -15.98 10.66 5.13
N ALA A 148 -14.66 10.42 5.13
CA ALA A 148 -13.76 10.90 6.18
C ALA A 148 -13.71 12.44 6.26
N SER A 149 -13.86 13.13 5.12
CA SER A 149 -13.83 14.60 5.08
C SER A 149 -14.94 15.26 5.88
N ALA A 150 -16.07 14.56 6.09
CA ALA A 150 -17.15 15.04 6.95
C ALA A 150 -16.79 14.97 8.44
N GLU A 151 -15.98 13.98 8.83
CA GLU A 151 -15.49 13.82 10.21
C GLU A 151 -14.43 14.87 10.56
N TYR A 152 -13.52 15.15 9.63
CA TYR A 152 -12.44 16.15 9.80
C TYR A 152 -12.82 17.56 9.33
N GLY A 153 -14.07 17.80 8.94
CA GLY A 153 -14.58 19.14 8.62
C GLY A 153 -14.01 19.78 7.34
N CYS A 154 -13.48 19.00 6.40
CA CYS A 154 -12.78 19.50 5.21
C CYS A 154 -13.44 19.10 3.88
N ILE A 155 -14.77 18.89 3.87
CA ILE A 155 -15.54 18.44 2.71
C ILE A 155 -15.24 19.21 1.41
N PRO A 156 -15.28 20.56 1.35
CA PRO A 156 -15.06 21.27 0.09
C PRO A 156 -13.66 21.06 -0.48
N ALA A 157 -12.65 20.97 0.39
CA ALA A 157 -11.27 20.73 0.00
C ALA A 157 -11.07 19.32 -0.54
N MET A 158 -11.60 18.31 0.16
CA MET A 158 -11.50 16.92 -0.28
C MET A 158 -12.30 16.65 -1.55
N ALA A 159 -13.46 17.30 -1.72
CA ALA A 159 -14.23 17.28 -2.95
C ALA A 159 -13.42 17.84 -4.13
N LEU A 160 -12.72 18.97 -3.91
CA LEU A 160 -11.88 19.57 -4.93
C LEU A 160 -10.64 18.73 -5.25
N ILE A 161 -9.96 18.20 -4.24
CA ILE A 161 -8.83 17.26 -4.42
C ILE A 161 -9.26 16.06 -5.27
N THR A 162 -10.38 15.44 -4.91
CA THR A 162 -10.96 14.30 -5.64
C THR A 162 -11.29 14.67 -7.09
N ALA A 163 -11.90 15.84 -7.30
CA ALA A 163 -12.24 16.32 -8.64
C ALA A 163 -11.01 16.61 -9.50
N LEU A 164 -9.95 17.18 -8.91
CA LEU A 164 -8.69 17.46 -9.60
C LEU A 164 -7.95 16.19 -10.00
N GLN A 165 -8.02 15.13 -9.18
CA GLN A 165 -7.43 13.83 -9.51
C GLN A 165 -8.10 13.14 -10.69
N GLN A 166 -9.42 13.28 -10.83
CA GLN A 166 -10.16 12.69 -11.96
C GLN A 166 -10.12 13.53 -13.23
N GLY A 167 -9.92 14.84 -13.07
CA GLY A 167 -9.94 15.80 -14.15
C GLY A 167 -8.65 15.82 -14.99
N ARG A 168 -8.61 16.77 -15.91
CA ARG A 168 -7.38 17.10 -16.64
C ARG A 168 -6.40 17.80 -15.68
N PRO A 169 -5.08 17.69 -15.92
CA PRO A 169 -4.09 18.39 -15.11
C PRO A 169 -4.39 19.89 -15.00
N LEU A 170 -4.43 20.39 -13.76
CA LEU A 170 -4.62 21.81 -13.47
C LEU A 170 -3.45 22.64 -13.99
N PHE A 171 -2.23 22.15 -13.79
CA PHE A 171 -1.03 22.82 -14.25
C PHE A 171 -0.75 22.45 -15.71
N VAL A 172 -0.55 23.47 -16.55
CA VAL A 172 -0.17 23.28 -17.95
C VAL A 172 1.32 22.96 -18.00
N LYS A 173 1.67 21.79 -18.55
CA LYS A 173 3.08 21.40 -18.74
C LYS A 173 3.74 22.38 -19.72
N GLY A 174 4.79 23.06 -19.26
CA GLY A 174 5.63 23.96 -20.04
C GLY A 174 7.12 23.76 -19.68
N ALA A 175 7.99 24.70 -20.06
CA ALA A 175 9.39 24.70 -19.66
C ALA A 175 9.54 25.14 -18.18
N GLY A 176 9.21 24.27 -17.24
CA GLY A 176 9.37 24.54 -15.80
C GLY A 176 8.43 23.76 -14.90
N GLU A 177 8.48 24.07 -13.60
CA GLU A 177 7.68 23.46 -12.54
C GLU A 177 6.57 24.45 -12.11
N PRO A 178 5.43 24.49 -12.81
CA PRO A 178 4.38 25.51 -12.60
C PRO A 178 3.77 25.51 -11.20
N TRP A 179 3.73 24.35 -10.53
CA TRP A 179 3.20 24.22 -9.17
C TRP A 179 4.01 25.01 -8.14
N ARG A 180 5.32 25.23 -8.35
CA ARG A 180 6.19 25.98 -7.43
C ARG A 180 5.71 27.40 -7.16
N LYS A 181 5.00 28.03 -8.11
CA LYS A 181 4.41 29.37 -7.93
C LYS A 181 3.36 29.40 -6.81
N PHE A 182 2.79 28.24 -6.49
CA PHE A 182 1.74 28.05 -5.51
C PHE A 182 2.24 27.24 -4.31
N SER A 183 3.54 26.96 -4.22
CA SER A 183 4.14 26.21 -3.12
C SER A 183 4.71 27.13 -2.06
N THR A 184 4.66 26.70 -0.81
CA THR A 184 5.32 27.33 0.34
C THR A 184 6.35 26.37 0.96
N PRO A 185 7.41 26.87 1.63
CA PRO A 185 8.41 26.01 2.26
C PRO A 185 7.84 25.02 3.29
N ASP A 186 6.73 25.39 3.92
CA ASP A 186 6.05 24.60 4.95
C ASP A 186 4.98 23.65 4.38
N ASP A 187 4.92 23.45 3.05
CA ASP A 187 3.96 22.50 2.47
C ASP A 187 4.32 21.05 2.83
N ASP A 188 3.42 20.41 3.56
CA ASP A 188 3.44 19.00 3.94
C ASP A 188 2.66 18.11 2.96
N SER A 189 2.01 18.68 1.95
CA SER A 189 1.24 17.94 0.95
C SER A 189 1.33 18.56 -0.44
N ASP A 190 1.47 17.70 -1.45
CA ASP A 190 1.38 18.06 -2.87
C ASP A 190 0.00 18.61 -3.27
N PHE A 191 -1.03 18.41 -2.43
CA PHE A 191 -2.36 18.96 -2.65
C PHE A 191 -2.48 20.45 -2.30
N LEU A 192 -1.64 21.00 -1.41
CA LEU A 192 -1.74 22.41 -1.02
C LEU A 192 -1.45 23.37 -2.20
N PRO A 193 -0.39 23.16 -3.01
CA PRO A 193 -0.20 23.95 -4.23
C PRO A 193 -1.34 23.78 -5.24
N LEU A 194 -1.97 22.60 -5.32
CA LEU A 194 -3.12 22.37 -6.21
C LEU A 194 -4.34 23.18 -5.77
N LEU A 195 -4.64 23.18 -4.47
CA LEU A 195 -5.75 23.97 -3.89
C LEU A 195 -5.52 25.48 -4.11
N ARG A 196 -4.31 25.99 -3.80
CA ARG A 196 -3.96 27.40 -4.03
C ARG A 196 -3.96 27.77 -5.51
N GLY A 197 -3.48 26.87 -6.37
CA GLY A 197 -3.56 27.03 -7.83
C GLY A 197 -5.00 27.12 -8.34
N TRP A 198 -5.91 26.32 -7.78
CA TRP A 198 -7.32 26.38 -8.12
C TRP A 198 -7.99 27.67 -7.61
N GLN A 199 -7.70 28.10 -6.37
CA GLN A 199 -8.19 29.39 -5.83
C GLN A 199 -7.76 30.56 -6.73
N ALA A 200 -6.49 30.59 -7.15
CA ALA A 200 -6.00 31.61 -8.08
C ALA A 200 -6.68 31.59 -9.45
N ALA A 201 -7.11 30.42 -9.93
CA ALA A 201 -7.93 30.29 -11.14
C ALA A 201 -9.36 30.82 -10.90
N ALA A 202 -9.95 30.54 -9.74
CA ALA A 202 -11.29 30.99 -9.36
C ALA A 202 -11.37 32.51 -9.24
N GLU A 203 -10.37 33.17 -8.65
CA GLU A 203 -10.24 34.64 -8.60
C GLU A 203 -10.24 35.29 -9.99
N ARG A 204 -9.80 34.55 -11.02
CA ARG A 204 -9.78 34.97 -12.42
C ARG A 204 -11.01 34.50 -13.20
N ASN A 205 -12.06 34.06 -12.51
CA ASN A 205 -13.28 33.52 -13.09
C ASN A 205 -13.03 32.36 -14.08
N PHE A 206 -11.94 31.61 -13.87
CA PHE A 206 -11.51 30.51 -14.73
C PHE A 206 -11.25 30.91 -16.20
N HIS A 207 -10.98 32.19 -16.48
CA HIS A 207 -10.77 32.67 -17.84
C HIS A 207 -9.50 32.02 -18.46
N PRO A 208 -9.59 31.33 -19.62
CA PRO A 208 -8.49 30.55 -20.17
C PRO A 208 -7.17 31.33 -20.30
N ASP A 209 -7.21 32.55 -20.81
CA ASP A 209 -6.00 33.35 -21.04
C ASP A 209 -5.40 33.88 -19.73
N ALA A 210 -6.24 34.31 -18.77
CA ALA A 210 -5.78 34.84 -17.49
C ALA A 210 -5.18 33.73 -16.61
N CYS A 211 -5.79 32.55 -16.62
CA CYS A 211 -5.24 31.34 -16.00
C CYS A 211 -3.95 30.89 -16.71
N GLY A 212 -3.92 30.94 -18.05
CA GLY A 212 -2.76 30.55 -18.85
C GLY A 212 -1.50 31.35 -18.53
N GLN A 213 -1.62 32.65 -18.23
CA GLN A 213 -0.51 33.49 -17.77
C GLN A 213 0.13 32.98 -16.46
N MET A 214 -0.62 32.26 -15.64
CA MET A 214 -0.14 31.63 -14.41
C MET A 214 0.25 30.16 -14.60
N SER A 215 0.24 29.65 -15.83
CA SER A 215 0.45 28.22 -16.15
C SER A 215 -0.67 27.31 -15.61
N LEU A 216 -1.89 27.84 -15.49
CA LEU A 216 -3.09 27.13 -15.05
C LEU A 216 -4.04 26.87 -16.23
N ASN A 217 -4.70 25.72 -16.20
CA ASN A 217 -5.74 25.35 -17.15
C ASN A 217 -7.11 25.78 -16.61
N GLY A 218 -7.59 26.96 -17.02
CA GLY A 218 -8.87 27.52 -16.55
C GLY A 218 -10.09 26.61 -16.83
N ARG A 219 -10.11 25.92 -17.99
CA ARG A 219 -11.20 24.98 -18.32
C ARG A 219 -11.22 23.78 -17.38
N ALA A 220 -10.06 23.17 -17.15
CA ALA A 220 -9.92 22.06 -16.21
C ALA A 220 -10.28 22.47 -14.78
N ALA A 221 -9.85 23.65 -14.33
CA ALA A 221 -10.19 24.19 -13.03
C ALA A 221 -11.71 24.39 -12.86
N SER A 222 -12.37 24.95 -13.88
CA SER A 222 -13.83 25.14 -13.88
C SER A 222 -14.59 23.81 -13.86
N GLU A 223 -14.14 22.82 -14.63
CA GLU A 223 -14.69 21.46 -14.63
C GLU A 223 -14.54 20.79 -13.25
N ALA A 224 -13.34 20.87 -12.66
CA ALA A 224 -13.07 20.35 -11.32
C ALA A 224 -13.94 21.03 -10.26
N GLY A 225 -14.13 22.35 -10.34
CA GLY A 225 -15.00 23.09 -9.42
C GLY A 225 -16.47 22.65 -9.49
N ARG A 226 -16.99 22.37 -10.70
CA ARG A 226 -18.36 21.85 -10.86
C ARG A 226 -18.52 20.44 -10.26
N LEU A 227 -17.54 19.57 -10.48
CA LEU A 227 -17.54 18.23 -9.91
C LEU A 227 -17.41 18.28 -8.38
N ALA A 228 -16.51 19.11 -7.86
CA ALA A 228 -16.35 19.34 -6.43
C ALA A 228 -17.67 19.78 -5.78
N ALA A 229 -18.38 20.76 -6.36
CA ALA A 229 -19.67 21.21 -5.86
C ALA A 229 -20.74 20.10 -5.85
N GLN A 230 -20.71 19.18 -6.82
CA GLN A 230 -21.60 18.01 -6.82
C GLN A 230 -21.25 17.06 -5.67
N LEU A 231 -19.96 16.74 -5.48
CA LEU A 231 -19.47 15.87 -4.42
C LEU A 231 -19.73 16.43 -3.02
N THR A 232 -19.52 17.73 -2.81
CA THR A 232 -19.88 18.44 -1.57
C THR A 232 -21.35 18.25 -1.22
N GLY A 233 -22.23 18.31 -2.23
CA GLY A 233 -23.66 18.08 -2.05
C GLY A 233 -24.01 16.62 -1.70
N ILE A 234 -23.29 15.63 -2.26
CA ILE A 234 -23.48 14.21 -1.92
C ILE A 234 -23.04 13.94 -0.48
N ALA A 235 -21.95 14.58 -0.04
CA ALA A 235 -21.43 14.51 1.32
C ALA A 235 -22.32 15.26 2.36
N GLY A 236 -23.41 15.88 1.93
CA GLY A 236 -24.39 16.52 2.82
C GLY A 236 -24.08 17.97 3.20
N ALA A 237 -23.02 18.57 2.67
CA ALA A 237 -22.71 19.99 2.85
C ALA A 237 -23.39 20.86 1.78
N ARG A 238 -23.48 22.17 2.04
CA ARG A 238 -24.02 23.10 1.04
C ARG A 238 -23.02 23.26 -0.10
N ARG A 239 -23.50 23.30 -1.34
CA ARG A 239 -22.63 23.38 -2.52
C ARG A 239 -21.87 24.70 -2.65
N ASP A 240 -22.36 25.73 -1.98
CA ASP A 240 -21.77 27.07 -1.90
C ASP A 240 -20.88 27.25 -0.65
N THR A 241 -20.63 26.19 0.12
CA THR A 241 -19.68 26.24 1.23
C THR A 241 -18.30 26.68 0.69
N PRO A 242 -17.70 27.75 1.23
CA PRO A 242 -16.39 28.22 0.79
C PRO A 242 -15.32 27.14 0.89
N LEU A 243 -14.36 27.19 -0.03
CA LEU A 243 -13.17 26.35 0.03
C LEU A 243 -12.19 26.95 1.05
N GLU A 244 -12.01 26.24 2.16
CA GLU A 244 -10.93 26.49 3.12
C GLU A 244 -9.83 25.44 2.92
N ILE A 245 -8.57 25.87 3.01
CA ILE A 245 -7.44 24.95 2.96
C ILE A 245 -7.38 24.25 4.33
N PRO A 246 -7.49 22.91 4.38
CA PRO A 246 -7.46 22.18 5.63
C PRO A 246 -6.07 22.26 6.27
N ASP A 247 -6.01 22.08 7.59
CA ASP A 247 -4.75 21.86 8.27
C ASP A 247 -4.12 20.51 7.87
N ALA A 248 -2.83 20.39 8.16
CA ALA A 248 -1.99 19.23 7.90
C ALA A 248 -2.63 17.91 8.33
N GLU A 249 -3.13 17.87 9.56
CA GLU A 249 -3.62 16.66 10.21
C GLU A 249 -4.96 16.23 9.59
N SER A 250 -5.90 17.16 9.44
CA SER A 250 -7.19 16.88 8.80
C SER A 250 -7.02 16.36 7.37
N LEU A 251 -6.11 16.95 6.59
CA LEU A 251 -5.81 16.50 5.23
C LEU A 251 -5.17 15.11 5.21
N ALA A 252 -4.16 14.89 6.04
CA ALA A 252 -3.43 13.63 6.14
C ALA A 252 -4.34 12.49 6.60
N LYS A 253 -5.15 12.69 7.65
CA LYS A 253 -6.10 11.70 8.16
C LYS A 253 -7.18 11.35 7.15
N CYS A 254 -7.66 12.33 6.38
CA CYS A 254 -8.54 12.05 5.24
C CYS A 254 -7.85 11.15 4.23
N LEU A 255 -6.64 11.49 3.76
CA LEU A 255 -5.91 10.70 2.77
C LEU A 255 -5.60 9.27 3.27
N LEU A 256 -5.19 9.14 4.52
CA LEU A 256 -4.93 7.84 5.16
C LEU A 256 -6.16 6.93 5.16
N SER A 257 -7.37 7.48 5.30
CA SER A 257 -8.61 6.67 5.28
C SER A 257 -8.79 5.90 3.96
N GLY A 258 -8.38 6.47 2.82
CA GLY A 258 -8.54 5.88 1.48
C GLY A 258 -7.28 5.24 0.91
N TYR A 259 -6.11 5.58 1.45
CA TYR A 259 -4.80 5.22 0.91
C TYR A 259 -3.85 4.61 1.95
N SER A 260 -4.38 4.02 3.03
CA SER A 260 -3.57 3.37 4.09
C SER A 260 -2.62 2.29 3.57
N ASP A 261 -3.01 1.55 2.53
CA ASP A 261 -2.15 0.56 1.86
C ASP A 261 -1.08 1.20 0.95
N GLN A 262 -1.07 2.52 0.80
CA GLN A 262 -0.09 3.29 0.02
C GLN A 262 0.82 4.14 0.91
N VAL A 263 0.88 3.81 2.21
CA VAL A 263 1.84 4.39 3.15
C VAL A 263 3.26 3.94 2.77
N ALA A 264 4.18 4.89 2.82
CA ALA A 264 5.56 4.72 2.43
C ALA A 264 6.50 5.35 3.45
N ARG A 265 7.67 4.73 3.67
CA ARG A 265 8.77 5.28 4.45
C ARG A 265 9.99 5.47 3.57
N ARG A 266 10.59 6.65 3.58
CA ARG A 266 11.89 6.88 2.93
C ARG A 266 12.95 5.98 3.55
N THR A 267 13.92 5.55 2.74
CA THR A 267 15.04 4.74 3.23
C THR A 267 16.03 5.56 4.07
N SER A 268 16.16 6.84 3.75
CA SER A 268 16.96 7.81 4.49
C SER A 268 16.47 9.23 4.23
N ALA A 269 16.83 10.18 5.12
CA ALA A 269 16.48 11.58 4.96
C ALA A 269 17.01 12.14 3.64
N GLY A 270 16.14 12.80 2.86
CA GLY A 270 16.47 13.37 1.55
C GLY A 270 16.60 12.35 0.41
N SER A 271 16.53 11.04 0.67
CA SER A 271 16.47 10.02 -0.37
C SER A 271 15.10 9.99 -1.03
N GLY A 272 15.06 9.86 -2.35
CA GLY A 272 13.84 9.57 -3.08
C GLY A 272 13.33 8.14 -2.84
N ALA A 273 14.21 7.20 -2.51
CA ALA A 273 13.85 5.78 -2.36
C ALA A 273 12.98 5.55 -1.13
N CYS A 274 11.93 4.75 -1.28
CA CYS A 274 10.94 4.44 -0.27
C CYS A 274 10.65 2.94 -0.21
N ASP A 275 10.45 2.43 1.00
CA ASP A 275 9.74 1.18 1.26
C ASP A 275 8.24 1.50 1.38
N VAL A 276 7.37 0.68 0.81
CA VAL A 276 5.93 0.92 0.71
C VAL A 276 5.17 -0.29 1.22
N VAL A 277 4.04 -0.08 1.89
CA VAL A 277 3.13 -1.15 2.35
C VAL A 277 2.84 -2.13 1.20
N GLY A 278 2.73 -3.43 1.54
CA GLY A 278 2.59 -4.53 0.57
C GLY A 278 3.92 -4.99 -0.04
N GLY A 279 5.04 -4.79 0.66
CA GLY A 279 6.38 -5.26 0.31
C GLY A 279 6.97 -4.58 -0.94
N ARG A 280 6.40 -3.43 -1.34
CA ARG A 280 6.79 -2.71 -2.55
C ARG A 280 7.95 -1.79 -2.27
N ARG A 281 8.78 -1.55 -3.28
CA ARG A 281 9.80 -0.51 -3.28
C ARG A 281 9.43 0.55 -4.29
N GLY A 282 9.74 1.80 -3.97
CA GLY A 282 9.36 2.93 -4.81
C GLY A 282 10.32 4.10 -4.72
N ALA A 283 10.04 5.12 -5.51
CA ALA A 283 10.65 6.43 -5.40
C ALA A 283 9.58 7.50 -5.27
N ALA A 284 9.76 8.41 -4.31
CA ALA A 284 9.01 9.65 -4.22
C ALA A 284 9.28 10.52 -5.47
N SER A 285 8.21 11.07 -6.04
CA SER A 285 8.30 11.94 -7.20
C SER A 285 9.22 13.13 -6.94
N LYS A 286 10.07 13.45 -7.94
CA LYS A 286 10.93 14.64 -7.91
C LYS A 286 10.13 15.96 -7.96
N GLU A 287 8.90 15.88 -8.45
CA GLU A 287 7.97 17.01 -8.56
C GLU A 287 7.33 17.35 -7.20
N SER A 288 7.40 16.43 -6.23
CA SER A 288 6.79 16.63 -4.91
C SER A 288 7.45 17.77 -4.12
N VAL A 289 6.61 18.51 -3.40
CA VAL A 289 7.04 19.53 -2.43
C VAL A 289 7.44 18.91 -1.10
N VAL A 290 6.96 17.70 -0.81
CA VAL A 290 7.20 16.97 0.46
C VAL A 290 8.57 16.27 0.44
N ARG A 291 9.62 17.02 0.76
CA ARG A 291 11.02 16.55 0.65
C ARG A 291 11.66 16.11 1.98
N GLY A 292 11.24 16.70 3.09
CA GLY A 292 11.86 16.50 4.40
C GLY A 292 11.34 15.29 5.17
N SER A 293 10.10 14.87 4.91
CA SER A 293 9.45 13.85 5.74
C SER A 293 9.90 12.43 5.41
N MET A 294 10.11 11.64 6.46
CA MET A 294 10.44 10.21 6.36
C MET A 294 9.22 9.35 6.09
N LEU A 295 8.02 9.78 6.50
CA LEU A 295 6.80 8.98 6.46
C LEU A 295 5.75 9.71 5.63
N LEU A 296 5.20 9.00 4.64
CA LEU A 296 4.41 9.59 3.57
C LEU A 296 3.21 8.70 3.27
N VAL A 297 2.12 9.30 2.79
CA VAL A 297 1.06 8.60 2.06
C VAL A 297 1.04 9.10 0.62
N ALA A 298 0.99 8.18 -0.34
CA ALA A 298 0.84 8.51 -1.76
C ALA A 298 -0.63 8.33 -2.16
N ALA A 299 -1.21 9.34 -2.82
CA ALA A 299 -2.56 9.23 -3.37
C ALA A 299 -2.57 8.68 -4.82
N GLU A 300 -1.40 8.60 -5.45
CA GLU A 300 -1.22 7.99 -6.75
C GLU A 300 0.10 7.20 -6.78
N ILE A 301 0.02 5.95 -7.24
CA ILE A 301 1.17 5.09 -7.48
C ILE A 301 1.16 4.69 -8.95
N ALA A 302 2.28 4.91 -9.64
CA ALA A 302 2.48 4.49 -11.01
C ALA A 302 3.61 3.46 -11.08
N GLU A 303 3.40 2.35 -11.79
CA GLU A 303 4.45 1.36 -11.98
C GLU A 303 5.52 1.88 -12.95
N VAL A 304 6.80 1.71 -12.59
CA VAL A 304 7.92 1.97 -13.47
C VAL A 304 8.30 0.67 -14.16
N GLN A 305 8.38 0.67 -15.49
CA GLN A 305 8.79 -0.52 -16.24
C GLN A 305 10.22 -0.92 -15.85
N GLY A 306 10.36 -2.10 -15.27
CA GLY A 306 11.63 -2.66 -14.81
C GLY A 306 11.55 -4.17 -14.57
N ARG A 307 12.71 -4.78 -14.30
CA ARG A 307 12.81 -6.21 -13.92
C ARG A 307 12.21 -6.47 -12.55
N ASP A 308 12.38 -5.52 -11.63
CA ASP A 308 11.81 -5.53 -10.29
C ASP A 308 10.56 -4.63 -10.22
N LEU A 309 9.66 -4.95 -9.28
CA LEU A 309 8.45 -4.16 -9.05
C LEU A 309 8.83 -2.87 -8.31
N ASN A 310 9.12 -1.83 -9.09
CA ASN A 310 9.44 -0.49 -8.59
C ASN A 310 8.31 0.47 -8.97
N VAL A 311 7.91 1.32 -8.04
CA VAL A 311 6.81 2.26 -8.24
C VAL A 311 7.24 3.70 -8.06
N ASN A 312 6.64 4.61 -8.82
CA ASN A 312 6.75 6.03 -8.59
C ASN A 312 5.57 6.49 -7.74
N LEU A 313 5.86 7.20 -6.65
CA LEU A 313 4.88 7.70 -5.70
C LEU A 313 4.63 9.18 -6.01
N ASN A 314 3.38 9.50 -6.36
CA ASN A 314 2.93 10.85 -6.72
C ASN A 314 1.87 11.33 -5.72
N LEU A 315 1.66 12.65 -5.68
CA LEU A 315 0.67 13.30 -4.80
C LEU A 315 0.88 12.91 -3.35
N LEU A 316 2.07 13.21 -2.84
CA LEU A 316 2.53 12.83 -1.52
C LEU A 316 1.99 13.76 -0.46
N THR A 317 1.69 13.20 0.70
CA THR A 317 1.38 13.94 1.93
C THR A 317 2.18 13.35 3.08
N GLU A 318 2.80 14.21 3.88
CA GLU A 318 3.49 13.84 5.12
C GLU A 318 2.49 13.32 6.15
N ILE A 319 2.90 12.30 6.89
CA ILE A 319 2.10 11.68 7.95
C ILE A 319 2.98 11.39 9.17
N THR A 320 2.35 11.13 10.32
CA THR A 320 3.03 10.77 11.57
C THR A 320 2.73 9.33 12.00
N GLU A 321 3.59 8.76 12.86
CA GLU A 321 3.35 7.44 13.47
C GLU A 321 2.08 7.45 14.35
N ASP A 322 1.85 8.55 15.08
CA ASP A 322 0.71 8.70 15.98
C ASP A 322 -0.62 8.61 15.22
N TRP A 323 -0.72 9.26 14.05
CA TRP A 323 -1.95 9.18 13.24
C TRP A 323 -2.21 7.78 12.72
N LEU A 324 -1.18 6.99 12.42
CA LEU A 324 -1.35 5.59 12.02
C LEU A 324 -1.84 4.74 13.20
N GLY A 325 -1.30 4.95 14.39
CA GLY A 325 -1.74 4.27 15.61
C GLY A 325 -3.18 4.61 15.99
N ASP A 326 -3.59 5.87 15.85
CA ASP A 326 -4.94 6.34 16.14
C ASP A 326 -5.97 5.79 15.15
N LEU A 327 -5.67 5.84 13.84
CA LEU A 327 -6.60 5.46 12.78
C LEU A 327 -6.68 3.94 12.58
N PHE A 328 -5.58 3.24 12.81
CA PHE A 328 -5.45 1.81 12.50
C PHE A 328 -4.76 1.04 13.63
N PRO A 329 -5.33 1.04 14.85
CA PRO A 329 -4.71 0.41 16.01
C PRO A 329 -4.45 -1.10 15.83
N GLU A 330 -5.31 -1.79 15.07
CA GLU A 330 -5.18 -3.22 14.78
C GLU A 330 -4.06 -3.52 13.77
N ASP A 331 -3.64 -2.54 12.97
CA ASP A 331 -2.57 -2.68 11.98
C ASP A 331 -1.23 -2.10 12.48
N PHE A 332 -1.21 -1.47 13.65
CA PHE A 332 -0.05 -0.79 14.22
C PHE A 332 0.55 -1.60 15.37
N HIS A 333 1.77 -2.09 15.19
CA HIS A 333 2.39 -3.03 16.12
C HIS A 333 3.75 -2.57 16.61
N LEU A 334 3.91 -2.58 17.94
CA LEU A 334 5.18 -2.44 18.62
C LEU A 334 5.70 -3.82 19.03
N GLU A 335 6.76 -4.27 18.38
CA GLU A 335 7.44 -5.51 18.71
C GLU A 335 8.72 -5.24 19.49
N ARG A 336 8.88 -5.95 20.61
CA ARG A 336 10.08 -5.95 21.43
C ARG A 336 10.60 -7.37 21.50
N ALA A 337 11.65 -7.65 20.75
CA ALA A 337 12.23 -8.99 20.68
C ALA A 337 13.75 -8.92 20.89
N PRO A 338 14.32 -9.81 21.71
CA PRO A 338 15.76 -9.95 21.78
C PRO A 338 16.29 -10.52 20.46
N PHE A 339 17.48 -10.07 20.05
CA PHE A 339 18.16 -10.52 18.84
C PHE A 339 19.66 -10.63 19.08
N PHE A 340 20.31 -11.54 18.35
CA PHE A 340 21.76 -11.64 18.34
C PHE A 340 22.37 -10.63 17.36
N ASP A 341 23.19 -9.72 17.86
CA ASP A 341 24.05 -8.84 17.07
C ASP A 341 25.37 -9.56 16.80
N ALA A 342 25.55 -10.02 15.56
CA ALA A 342 26.74 -10.74 15.13
C ALA A 342 28.01 -9.88 15.14
N GLN A 343 27.91 -8.56 14.93
CA GLN A 343 29.07 -7.67 14.97
C GLN A 343 29.57 -7.47 16.39
N GLN A 344 28.65 -7.30 17.35
CA GLN A 344 28.98 -7.13 18.75
C GLN A 344 29.09 -8.47 19.52
N ARG A 345 28.73 -9.59 18.90
CA ARG A 345 28.62 -10.93 19.49
C ARG A 345 27.81 -10.93 20.78
N ARG A 346 26.71 -10.17 20.81
CA ARG A 346 25.87 -10.01 22.00
C ARG A 346 24.40 -10.13 21.66
N VAL A 347 23.59 -10.55 22.62
CA VAL A 347 22.14 -10.43 22.52
C VAL A 347 21.74 -9.06 23.04
N SER A 348 20.99 -8.35 22.22
CA SER A 348 20.44 -7.04 22.53
C SER A 348 18.93 -7.05 22.34
N GLN A 349 18.25 -6.11 22.99
CA GLN A 349 16.83 -5.94 22.76
C GLN A 349 16.64 -5.09 21.49
N ARG A 350 15.72 -5.50 20.62
CA ARG A 350 15.29 -4.72 19.46
C ARG A 350 13.88 -4.22 19.70
N GLU A 351 13.67 -2.94 19.45
CA GLU A 351 12.33 -2.35 19.38
C GLU A 351 12.02 -2.01 17.93
N ARG A 352 10.93 -2.57 17.41
CA ARG A 352 10.48 -2.37 16.05
C ARG A 352 9.04 -1.90 16.06
N VAL A 353 8.79 -0.77 15.41
CA VAL A 353 7.43 -0.27 15.12
C VAL A 353 7.10 -0.64 13.69
N ARG A 354 5.95 -1.27 13.49
CA ARG A 354 5.42 -1.63 12.18
C ARG A 354 4.02 -1.09 12.00
N PHE A 355 3.73 -0.71 10.77
CA PHE A 355 2.38 -0.52 10.29
C PHE A 355 2.15 -1.51 9.16
N ARG A 356 1.28 -2.49 9.39
CA ARG A 356 1.15 -3.70 8.56
C ARG A 356 2.52 -4.37 8.36
N ASP A 357 2.94 -4.54 7.12
CA ASP A 357 4.24 -5.11 6.75
C ASP A 357 5.36 -4.06 6.64
N LEU A 358 5.03 -2.76 6.71
CA LEU A 358 6.00 -1.67 6.64
C LEU A 358 6.67 -1.44 7.99
N ILE A 359 8.01 -1.54 8.02
CA ILE A 359 8.79 -1.17 9.20
C ILE A 359 8.88 0.36 9.26
N LEU A 360 8.33 0.96 10.31
CA LEU A 360 8.38 2.41 10.54
C LEU A 360 9.64 2.81 11.30
N ARG A 361 9.97 2.07 12.35
CA ARG A 361 11.14 2.29 13.19
C ARG A 361 11.78 0.97 13.56
N ASP A 362 13.11 0.96 13.58
CA ASP A 362 13.88 -0.23 13.93
C ASP A 362 15.13 0.20 14.67
N ARG A 363 15.17 -0.03 16.00
CA ARG A 363 16.24 0.43 16.86
C ARG A 363 16.60 -0.64 17.89
N GLN A 364 17.88 -0.66 18.27
CA GLN A 364 18.33 -1.37 19.45
C GLN A 364 17.86 -0.61 20.70
N SER A 365 17.19 -1.30 21.62
CA SER A 365 16.52 -0.72 22.79
C SER A 365 17.03 -1.36 24.08
N GLY A 366 18.28 -1.06 24.42
CA GLY A 366 18.89 -1.57 25.65
C GLY A 366 19.25 -3.06 25.61
N GLU A 367 19.30 -3.66 26.79
CA GLU A 367 19.79 -5.02 26.99
C GLU A 367 18.65 -6.03 27.00
N ALA A 368 18.90 -7.20 26.42
CA ALA A 368 17.97 -8.32 26.51
C ALA A 368 17.87 -8.85 27.95
N GLU A 369 16.72 -9.42 28.28
CA GLU A 369 16.53 -10.16 29.53
C GLU A 369 17.49 -11.38 29.54
N PRO A 370 18.19 -11.66 30.66
CA PRO A 370 19.26 -12.65 30.69
C PRO A 370 18.85 -14.05 30.24
N HIS A 371 17.67 -14.51 30.64
CA HIS A 371 17.21 -15.85 30.30
C HIS A 371 16.88 -15.95 28.79
N ALA A 372 16.21 -14.94 28.24
CA ALA A 372 15.98 -14.86 26.79
C ALA A 372 17.29 -14.71 25.99
N ALA A 373 18.29 -14.04 26.55
CA ALA A 373 19.61 -13.93 25.95
C ALA A 373 20.36 -15.27 25.93
N ALA A 374 20.27 -16.04 27.02
CA ALA A 374 20.85 -17.37 27.11
C ALA A 374 20.28 -18.32 26.05
N ALA A 375 18.95 -18.32 25.88
CA ALA A 375 18.26 -19.07 24.83
C ALA A 375 18.74 -18.73 23.42
N ILE A 376 18.92 -17.44 23.12
CA ILE A 376 19.40 -17.01 21.81
C ILE A 376 20.86 -17.39 21.59
N LEU A 377 21.73 -17.22 22.59
CA LEU A 377 23.14 -17.64 22.49
C LEU A 377 23.27 -19.15 22.29
N ALA A 378 22.46 -19.94 23.00
CA ALA A 378 22.37 -21.38 22.80
C ALA A 378 21.95 -21.73 21.36
N ASP A 379 20.92 -21.07 20.83
CA ASP A 379 20.49 -21.26 19.44
C ASP A 379 21.59 -20.92 18.42
N GLU A 380 22.37 -19.86 18.65
CA GLU A 380 23.48 -19.49 17.78
C GLU A 380 24.65 -20.49 17.84
N VAL A 381 24.90 -21.13 18.99
CA VAL A 381 25.83 -22.26 19.10
C VAL A 381 25.32 -23.49 18.35
N LEU A 382 24.03 -23.83 18.49
CA LEU A 382 23.40 -24.95 17.79
C LEU A 382 23.42 -24.76 16.26
N ARG A 383 23.28 -23.53 15.79
CA ARG A 383 23.43 -23.15 14.37
C ARG A 383 24.89 -23.10 13.90
N SER A 384 25.86 -23.35 14.78
CA SER A 384 27.30 -23.26 14.50
C SER A 384 27.81 -21.86 14.13
N ASN A 385 27.06 -20.81 14.50
CA ASN A 385 27.51 -19.42 14.37
C ASN A 385 28.46 -19.01 15.52
N LEU A 386 28.39 -19.72 16.65
CA LEU A 386 29.24 -19.56 17.82
C LEU A 386 29.86 -20.90 18.23
N THR A 387 31.08 -20.89 18.76
CA THR A 387 31.85 -22.11 19.09
C THR A 387 32.23 -22.15 20.56
N LEU A 388 31.83 -23.17 21.31
CA LEU A 388 32.30 -23.31 22.70
C LEU A 388 33.65 -24.03 22.73
N ASN A 389 34.70 -23.36 23.22
CA ASN A 389 36.06 -23.92 23.25
C ASN A 389 36.14 -25.23 24.08
N GLU A 390 35.40 -25.29 25.18
CA GLU A 390 35.34 -26.48 26.06
C GLU A 390 34.38 -27.57 25.53
N TRP A 391 33.53 -27.26 24.53
CA TRP A 391 32.70 -28.25 23.85
C TRP A 391 33.48 -28.91 22.69
N ASN A 392 34.57 -29.57 23.04
CA ASN A 392 35.55 -30.14 22.13
C ASN A 392 35.33 -31.65 21.89
N ASP A 393 36.27 -32.30 21.19
CA ASP A 393 36.21 -33.73 20.87
C ASP A 393 36.22 -34.62 22.12
N ALA A 394 36.84 -34.19 23.23
CA ALA A 394 36.81 -34.93 24.48
C ALA A 394 35.39 -34.98 25.07
N THR A 395 34.68 -33.84 25.07
CA THR A 395 33.27 -33.76 25.50
C THR A 395 32.37 -34.62 24.61
N ARG A 396 32.57 -34.58 23.29
CA ARG A 396 31.83 -35.41 22.32
C ARG A 396 32.11 -36.91 22.52
N GLN A 397 33.35 -37.30 22.77
CA GLN A 397 33.71 -38.68 23.08
C GLN A 397 33.11 -39.16 24.39
N TRP A 398 33.06 -38.30 25.42
CA TRP A 398 32.42 -38.64 26.68
C TRP A 398 30.91 -38.89 26.52
N LEU A 399 30.20 -38.04 25.78
CA LEU A 399 28.78 -38.24 25.46
C LEU A 399 28.55 -39.54 24.66
N ALA A 400 29.41 -39.83 23.68
CA ALA A 400 29.35 -41.08 22.91
C ALA A 400 29.56 -42.32 23.80
N ARG A 401 30.46 -42.25 24.78
CA ARG A 401 30.68 -43.31 25.77
C ARG A 401 29.46 -43.50 26.68
N LEU A 402 28.79 -42.41 27.06
CA LEU A 402 27.58 -42.44 27.87
C LEU A 402 26.44 -43.15 27.12
N ASP A 403 26.22 -42.80 25.84
CA ASP A 403 25.20 -43.44 25.00
C ASP A 403 25.54 -44.91 24.68
N PHE A 404 26.82 -45.24 24.48
CA PHE A 404 27.26 -46.64 24.39
C PHE A 404 26.93 -47.42 25.66
N LEU A 405 27.23 -46.87 26.83
CA LEU A 405 27.00 -47.51 28.12
C LEU A 405 25.50 -47.73 28.38
N ARG A 406 24.66 -46.76 28.04
CA ARG A 406 23.20 -46.88 28.09
C ARG A 406 22.68 -48.02 27.22
N ARG A 407 23.17 -48.16 26.00
CA ARG A 407 22.75 -49.23 25.07
C ARG A 407 23.26 -50.61 25.49
N ALA A 408 24.47 -50.68 26.06
CA ALA A 408 25.13 -51.92 26.44
C ALA A 408 24.71 -52.45 27.82
N MET A 409 24.30 -51.56 28.74
CA MET A 409 23.92 -51.90 30.12
C MET A 409 22.64 -51.15 30.54
N PRO A 410 21.45 -51.60 30.10
CA PRO A 410 20.17 -50.93 30.40
C PRO A 410 19.85 -50.87 31.91
N ASP A 411 20.34 -51.86 32.68
CA ASP A 411 20.11 -52.00 34.11
C ASP A 411 20.70 -50.84 34.94
N LEU A 412 21.60 -50.03 34.34
CA LEU A 412 22.19 -48.86 34.99
C LEU A 412 21.31 -47.61 34.90
N GLU A 413 20.17 -47.68 34.19
CA GLU A 413 19.17 -46.61 34.06
C GLU A 413 19.78 -45.24 33.67
N VAL A 414 20.85 -45.26 32.86
CA VAL A 414 21.51 -44.03 32.43
C VAL A 414 20.57 -43.24 31.52
N PRO A 415 20.27 -41.97 31.83
CA PRO A 415 19.37 -41.16 31.02
C PRO A 415 19.94 -40.92 29.62
N GLU A 416 19.05 -40.86 28.63
CA GLU A 416 19.42 -40.46 27.27
C GLU A 416 19.75 -38.97 27.24
N PHE A 417 20.82 -38.58 26.53
CA PHE A 417 21.14 -37.18 26.29
C PHE A 417 20.57 -36.76 24.93
N THR A 418 19.40 -36.13 24.98
CA THR A 418 18.64 -35.73 23.81
C THR A 418 19.11 -34.37 23.25
N PRO A 419 18.69 -34.00 22.03
CA PRO A 419 18.88 -32.63 21.53
C PRO A 419 18.27 -31.55 22.43
N GLU A 420 17.18 -31.89 23.15
CA GLU A 420 16.55 -30.99 24.13
C GLU A 420 17.45 -30.81 25.35
N ASP A 421 18.09 -31.87 25.86
CA ASP A 421 19.08 -31.79 26.94
C ASP A 421 20.30 -30.97 26.54
N HIS A 422 20.77 -31.12 25.30
CA HIS A 422 21.85 -30.30 24.77
C HIS A 422 21.48 -28.81 24.76
N ARG A 423 20.26 -28.48 24.33
CA ARG A 423 19.76 -27.11 24.39
C ARG A 423 19.72 -26.60 25.83
N LEU A 424 19.16 -27.36 26.76
CA LEU A 424 19.07 -26.98 28.18
C LEU A 424 20.44 -26.74 28.82
N VAL A 425 21.44 -27.57 28.50
CA VAL A 425 22.83 -27.38 28.96
C VAL A 425 23.40 -26.08 28.40
N LEU A 426 23.21 -25.81 27.10
CA LEU A 426 23.68 -24.56 26.49
C LEU A 426 22.99 -23.33 27.09
N GLU A 427 21.68 -23.38 27.31
CA GLU A 427 20.93 -22.30 27.97
C GLU A 427 21.44 -22.08 29.39
N SER A 428 21.72 -23.15 30.14
CA SER A 428 22.29 -23.06 31.50
C SER A 428 23.71 -22.50 31.50
N LEU A 429 24.54 -22.83 30.50
CA LEU A 429 25.89 -22.28 30.34
C LEU A 429 25.88 -20.77 30.09
N PHE A 430 24.86 -20.29 29.38
CA PHE A 430 24.69 -18.87 29.07
C PHE A 430 23.77 -18.14 30.06
N ASP A 431 23.33 -18.77 31.14
CA ASP A 431 22.47 -18.11 32.11
C ASP A 431 23.16 -16.87 32.70
N GLY A 432 22.43 -15.76 32.79
CA GLY A 432 22.99 -14.45 33.17
C GLY A 432 23.85 -13.76 32.10
N CYS A 433 24.27 -14.47 31.03
CA CYS A 433 25.13 -13.94 29.98
C CYS A 433 24.32 -13.25 28.87
N ARG A 434 24.83 -12.11 28.42
CA ARG A 434 24.27 -11.34 27.30
C ARG A 434 25.24 -11.17 26.15
N THR A 435 26.50 -11.49 26.38
CA THR A 435 27.58 -11.37 25.39
C THR A 435 28.28 -12.70 25.33
N TYR A 436 28.57 -13.15 24.13
CA TYR A 436 29.46 -14.28 23.91
C TYR A 436 30.91 -13.77 24.02
N LYS A 437 31.61 -14.16 25.09
CA LYS A 437 33.02 -13.86 25.33
C LYS A 437 33.75 -15.09 25.84
#